data_AF-A0A3B0JL96-F1
#
_entry.id   AF-A0A3B0JL96-F1
#
_cell.length_a   1.000
_cell.length_b   1.000
_cell.length_c   1.000
_cell.angle_alpha   90.00
_cell.angle_beta   90.00
_cell.angle_gamma   90.00
#
_symmetry.space_group_name_H-M   'P 1'
#
loop_
_entity.id
_entity.type
_entity.pdbx_description
1 polymer ?
#
loop_
_entity_poly.entity_id
_entity_poly.type
_entity_poly.pdbx_seq_one_letter_code
_entity_poly.pdbx_strand_id
1 'polypeptide(L)'
;MTLTQTESQWLRTFILPKILASGRLLDNYSESKADTFRVGDIDVNVIDPKEAFMLTLCYRTTIRFEYDGHRYERIMVVKKTPRIPPQMYKSIQFGFLFGNEIEFYTKILPQMQKAGGRFSAPKYYYSELNPSSAMVILSDFAEDGWRVTKDRVGLSLEHARVAVKNLGKFHGFTYAIKHKNPEQFQNMVKNLREARFSNDKMHPAFLLKQKTSVRRAAQAVVTYQPQVDEDFVKNFGLLTADYTKFGRQRLAPREPLATLCHGDYVRNNVAYKYDDKEEPLAIMMFDYQTLRVSSPMIDLSVFLALSVFADVRFTHFDSIFDDYCSALYDSYRKHTKDEVPQFMNRTELLKEYIRFLPFSTSITAYFLFSLVEPSGLSSEEFINLQVSDEEIIEKTMTSGGEIVDREIAHQMKEMFELSRTYNVPIDDQILRLYKHLIRYGNHLKLTDKNYFLGRVRHEFRGSRQLTSPTEIEFNFKRGETLLKKGRILKFTANLDYTHYPKLEESEIEETFMRGSGPGGQAVNKTSNCVFLRHLPTNITIKCHTHRLASKNRVEARRLLLDKLDAHFNGENSIAAQIKVLEQRKSTERRRRQGKMQEMKKSWQERERTDGAEGPPNDK
;
A
#
# COMPACT_ATOMS: atom_id res chain seq x y z
N MET A 1 -13.27 -30.92 29.78
CA MET A 1 -14.28 -30.50 28.78
C MET A 1 -13.56 -30.15 27.49
N THR A 2 -14.10 -30.56 26.35
CA THR A 2 -13.61 -30.09 25.04
C THR A 2 -13.84 -28.58 24.90
N LEU A 3 -13.16 -27.92 23.96
CA LEU A 3 -13.41 -26.50 23.64
C LEU A 3 -14.91 -26.29 23.36
N THR A 4 -15.51 -27.15 22.54
CA THR A 4 -16.92 -27.11 22.19
C THR A 4 -17.85 -27.19 23.41
N GLN A 5 -17.62 -28.11 24.35
CA GLN A 5 -18.41 -28.21 25.58
C GLN A 5 -18.30 -26.96 26.45
N THR A 6 -17.08 -26.43 26.58
CA THR A 6 -16.82 -25.20 27.36
C THR A 6 -17.57 -24.01 26.75
N GLU A 7 -17.52 -23.87 25.43
CA GLU A 7 -18.17 -22.78 24.71
C GLU A 7 -19.70 -22.88 24.75
N SER A 8 -20.26 -24.08 24.55
CA SER A 8 -21.70 -24.30 24.66
C SER A 8 -22.23 -23.97 26.07
N GLN A 9 -21.52 -24.39 27.13
CA GLN A 9 -21.93 -24.07 28.50
C GLN A 9 -21.82 -22.57 28.79
N TRP A 10 -20.75 -21.92 28.33
CA TRP A 10 -20.56 -20.48 28.50
C TRP A 10 -21.63 -19.66 27.78
N LEU A 11 -21.94 -19.99 26.51
CA LEU A 11 -23.00 -19.35 25.74
C LEU A 11 -24.36 -19.47 26.46
N ARG A 12 -24.71 -20.69 26.89
CA ARG A 12 -25.96 -20.99 27.60
C ARG A 12 -26.11 -20.16 28.87
N THR A 13 -25.09 -20.15 29.71
CA THR A 13 -25.20 -19.61 31.07
C THR A 13 -25.04 -18.10 31.11
N PHE A 14 -24.12 -17.54 30.33
CA PHE A 14 -23.69 -16.14 30.52
C PHE A 14 -24.08 -15.19 29.39
N ILE A 15 -24.34 -15.70 28.18
CA ILE A 15 -24.40 -14.87 26.98
C ILE A 15 -25.81 -14.81 26.41
N LEU A 16 -26.44 -15.96 26.16
CA LEU A 16 -27.79 -16.00 25.62
C LEU A 16 -28.80 -15.23 26.48
N PRO A 17 -28.77 -15.28 27.83
CA PRO A 17 -29.63 -14.44 28.64
C PRO A 17 -29.41 -12.94 28.42
N LYS A 18 -28.15 -12.50 28.25
CA LYS A 18 -27.82 -11.09 27.97
C LYS A 18 -28.30 -10.66 26.58
N ILE A 19 -28.15 -11.52 25.56
CA ILE A 19 -28.62 -11.23 24.20
C ILE A 19 -30.15 -11.14 24.17
N LEU A 20 -30.84 -12.08 24.83
CA LEU A 20 -32.29 -12.06 24.98
C LEU A 20 -32.76 -10.78 25.67
N ALA A 21 -32.20 -10.46 26.84
CA ALA A 21 -32.56 -9.26 27.60
C ALA A 21 -32.36 -7.96 26.81
N SER A 22 -31.42 -7.95 25.87
CA SER A 22 -31.20 -6.82 24.99
C SER A 22 -32.19 -6.69 23.82
N GLY A 23 -33.12 -7.64 23.66
CA GLY A 23 -34.08 -7.70 22.56
C GLY A 23 -33.47 -8.02 21.20
N ARG A 24 -32.19 -8.45 21.15
CA ARG A 24 -31.49 -8.72 19.88
C ARG A 24 -31.62 -10.15 19.40
N LEU A 25 -31.95 -11.09 20.29
CA LEU A 25 -32.13 -12.50 19.93
C LEU A 25 -33.41 -12.73 19.13
N LEU A 26 -34.47 -12.01 19.50
CA LEU A 26 -35.83 -12.16 18.99
C LEU A 26 -36.45 -10.77 18.76
N ASP A 27 -37.08 -10.58 17.60
CA ASP A 27 -37.72 -9.31 17.27
C ASP A 27 -39.03 -9.09 18.05
N ASN A 28 -39.65 -10.16 18.56
CA ASN A 28 -40.86 -10.17 19.38
C ASN A 28 -40.59 -10.32 20.89
N TYR A 29 -39.39 -9.98 21.35
CA TYR A 29 -39.04 -10.10 22.77
C TYR A 29 -39.90 -9.18 23.66
N SER A 30 -40.38 -9.74 24.78
CA SER A 30 -41.06 -9.07 25.89
C SER A 30 -40.47 -9.50 27.22
N GLU A 31 -40.18 -8.53 28.09
CA GLU A 31 -39.68 -8.78 29.44
C GLU A 31 -40.65 -9.62 30.29
N SER A 32 -41.97 -9.43 30.10
CA SER A 32 -43.01 -10.20 30.80
C SER A 32 -42.99 -11.71 30.51
N LYS A 33 -42.31 -12.12 29.43
CA LYS A 33 -42.22 -13.52 29.00
C LYS A 33 -40.80 -14.06 29.07
N ALA A 34 -39.86 -13.32 29.70
CA ALA A 34 -38.45 -13.69 29.74
C ALA A 34 -38.21 -15.04 30.44
N ASP A 35 -39.07 -15.42 31.38
CA ASP A 35 -39.04 -16.69 32.13
C ASP A 35 -39.40 -17.92 31.27
N THR A 36 -40.09 -17.71 30.15
CA THR A 36 -40.39 -18.77 29.16
C THR A 36 -39.17 -19.17 28.33
N PHE A 37 -38.06 -18.43 28.40
CA PHE A 37 -36.87 -18.72 27.62
C PHE A 37 -36.16 -20.00 28.10
N ARG A 38 -36.12 -21.01 27.24
CA ARG A 38 -35.43 -22.29 27.49
C ARG A 38 -34.43 -22.56 26.38
N VAL A 39 -33.15 -22.57 26.74
CA VAL A 39 -32.09 -22.93 25.79
C VAL A 39 -32.08 -24.46 25.64
N GLY A 40 -32.26 -24.95 24.41
CA GLY A 40 -32.10 -26.35 24.01
C GLY A 40 -30.64 -26.65 23.67
N ASP A 41 -30.38 -27.41 22.61
CA ASP A 41 -29.02 -27.78 22.19
C ASP A 41 -28.24 -26.62 21.60
N ILE A 42 -26.91 -26.65 21.82
CA ILE A 42 -25.95 -25.70 21.24
C ILE A 42 -24.83 -26.47 20.57
N ASP A 43 -24.80 -26.43 19.25
CA ASP A 43 -23.71 -26.99 18.45
C ASP A 43 -22.65 -25.92 18.22
N VAL A 44 -21.38 -26.29 18.30
CA VAL A 44 -20.23 -25.40 18.10
C VAL A 44 -19.29 -26.02 17.07
N ASN A 45 -19.09 -25.31 15.97
CA ASN A 45 -18.25 -25.71 14.84
C ASN A 45 -17.16 -24.65 14.62
N VAL A 46 -15.92 -24.98 14.97
CA VAL A 46 -14.78 -24.08 14.77
C VAL A 46 -14.54 -23.88 13.28
N ILE A 47 -14.35 -22.63 12.85
CA ILE A 47 -14.06 -22.29 11.45
C ILE A 47 -12.61 -22.68 11.17
N ASP A 48 -12.39 -23.53 10.17
CA ASP A 48 -11.07 -24.03 9.79
C ASP A 48 -10.16 -22.85 9.37
N PRO A 49 -8.91 -22.75 9.86
CA PRO A 49 -7.93 -21.77 9.37
C PRO A 49 -7.69 -21.82 7.84
N LYS A 50 -8.01 -22.93 7.18
CA LYS A 50 -8.03 -23.07 5.72
C LYS A 50 -9.24 -22.38 5.07
N GLU A 51 -10.36 -22.22 5.78
CA GLU A 51 -11.52 -21.48 5.27
C GLU A 51 -11.29 -19.97 5.33
N ALA A 52 -10.61 -19.47 6.36
CA ALA A 52 -10.34 -18.05 6.52
C ALA A 52 -9.04 -17.77 7.27
N PHE A 53 -8.21 -16.89 6.70
CA PHE A 53 -7.02 -16.37 7.39
C PHE A 53 -7.44 -15.34 8.44
N MET A 54 -7.32 -15.69 9.72
CA MET A 54 -7.77 -14.86 10.83
C MET A 54 -6.72 -14.87 11.95
N LEU A 55 -6.56 -13.75 12.66
CA LEU A 55 -5.78 -13.69 13.91
C LEU A 55 -6.64 -14.04 15.14
N THR A 56 -7.93 -14.21 14.93
CA THR A 56 -8.93 -14.45 15.97
C THR A 56 -9.37 -15.91 15.95
N LEU A 57 -9.97 -16.38 17.05
CA LEU A 57 -10.69 -17.65 17.10
C LEU A 57 -12.13 -17.37 16.67
N CYS A 58 -12.56 -18.01 15.60
CA CYS A 58 -13.93 -17.91 15.08
C CYS A 58 -14.59 -19.29 15.05
N TYR A 59 -15.84 -19.35 15.49
CA TYR A 59 -16.66 -20.56 15.34
C TYR A 59 -18.11 -20.18 15.02
N ARG A 60 -18.78 -21.08 14.30
CA ARG A 60 -20.23 -21.05 14.10
C ARG A 60 -20.89 -21.76 15.25
N THR A 61 -22.00 -21.23 15.74
CA THR A 61 -22.82 -21.89 16.74
C THR A 61 -24.27 -21.92 16.30
N THR A 62 -24.87 -23.11 16.34
CA THR A 62 -26.30 -23.29 16.10
C THR A 62 -26.98 -23.41 17.45
N ILE A 63 -27.84 -22.46 17.75
CA ILE A 63 -28.52 -22.36 19.04
C ILE A 63 -29.99 -22.68 18.83
N ARG A 64 -30.47 -23.75 19.46
CA ARG A 64 -31.90 -24.10 19.50
C ARG A 64 -32.48 -23.68 20.82
N PHE A 65 -33.60 -23.00 20.81
CA PHE A 65 -34.24 -22.52 22.04
C PHE A 65 -35.75 -22.40 21.88
N GLU A 66 -36.45 -22.36 23.00
CA GLU A 66 -37.87 -22.09 23.10
C GLU A 66 -38.09 -20.74 23.77
N TYR A 67 -39.08 -20.00 23.28
CA TYR A 67 -39.54 -18.74 23.86
C TYR A 67 -41.03 -18.56 23.55
N ASP A 68 -41.83 -18.24 24.56
CA ASP A 68 -43.28 -18.03 24.41
C ASP A 68 -44.00 -19.21 23.72
N GLY A 69 -43.59 -20.44 24.05
CA GLY A 69 -44.14 -21.67 23.45
C GLY A 69 -43.73 -21.94 22.00
N HIS A 70 -42.88 -21.09 21.41
CA HIS A 70 -42.37 -21.26 20.05
C HIS A 70 -40.91 -21.71 20.06
N ARG A 71 -40.56 -22.61 19.15
CA ARG A 71 -39.18 -23.06 18.94
C ARG A 71 -38.48 -22.22 17.89
N TYR A 72 -37.23 -21.89 18.17
CA TYR A 72 -36.37 -21.09 17.30
C TYR A 72 -35.03 -21.79 17.12
N GLU A 73 -34.45 -21.58 15.93
CA GLU A 73 -33.06 -21.89 15.63
C GLU A 73 -32.38 -20.60 15.16
N ARG A 74 -31.14 -20.39 15.60
CA ARG A 74 -30.30 -19.26 15.17
C ARG A 74 -28.88 -19.74 14.95
N ILE A 75 -28.29 -19.37 13.82
CA ILE A 75 -26.86 -19.58 13.57
C ILE A 75 -26.11 -18.27 13.80
N MET A 76 -25.10 -18.33 14.67
CA MET A 76 -24.28 -17.18 15.02
C MET A 76 -22.81 -17.46 14.74
N VAL A 77 -22.07 -16.43 14.37
CA VAL A 77 -20.61 -16.44 14.32
C VAL A 77 -20.09 -15.75 15.57
N VAL A 78 -19.28 -16.47 16.34
CA VAL A 78 -18.57 -15.94 17.50
C VAL A 78 -17.12 -15.70 17.11
N LYS A 79 -16.69 -14.43 17.16
CA LYS A 79 -15.31 -14.00 16.91
C LYS A 79 -14.70 -13.54 18.22
N LYS A 80 -13.61 -14.18 18.67
CA LYS A 80 -12.94 -13.84 19.93
C LYS A 80 -11.42 -13.80 19.79
N THR A 81 -10.76 -13.11 20.70
CA THR A 81 -9.30 -13.18 20.79
C THR A 81 -8.84 -14.57 21.24
N PRO A 82 -7.73 -15.10 20.68
CA PRO A 82 -7.15 -16.37 21.13
C PRO A 82 -6.65 -16.24 22.58
N ARG A 83 -6.35 -17.38 23.23
CA ARG A 83 -5.79 -17.40 24.58
C ARG A 83 -4.31 -17.06 24.53
N ILE A 84 -3.99 -15.77 24.69
CA ILE A 84 -2.62 -15.26 24.59
C ILE A 84 -2.25 -14.39 25.81
N PRO A 85 -0.95 -14.23 26.10
CA PRO A 85 -0.50 -13.34 27.17
C PRO A 85 -0.98 -11.88 26.96
N PRO A 86 -1.31 -11.14 28.05
CA PRO A 86 -1.78 -9.75 27.95
C PRO A 86 -0.84 -8.81 27.19
N GLN A 87 0.48 -9.06 27.24
CA GLN A 87 1.47 -8.27 26.50
C GLN A 87 1.31 -8.45 24.99
N MET A 88 1.07 -9.69 24.54
CA MET A 88 0.82 -10.00 23.12
C MET A 88 -0.51 -9.39 22.66
N TYR A 89 -1.56 -9.47 23.48
CA TYR A 89 -2.84 -8.82 23.21
C TYR A 89 -2.69 -7.31 22.94
N LYS A 90 -1.90 -6.62 23.78
CA LYS A 90 -1.59 -5.19 23.60
C LYS A 90 -0.70 -4.92 22.38
N SER A 91 0.28 -5.78 22.11
CA SER A 91 1.18 -5.66 20.96
C SER A 91 0.43 -5.75 19.62
N ILE A 92 -0.51 -6.69 19.51
CA ILE A 92 -1.38 -6.89 18.34
C ILE A 92 -2.48 -5.81 18.25
N GLN A 93 -2.70 -5.03 19.32
CA GLN A 93 -3.74 -4.00 19.40
C GLN A 93 -5.17 -4.57 19.29
N PHE A 94 -5.41 -5.77 19.81
CA PHE A 94 -6.75 -6.40 19.77
C PHE A 94 -7.84 -5.51 20.38
N GLY A 95 -7.52 -4.76 21.44
CA GLY A 95 -8.47 -3.83 22.04
C GLY A 95 -8.93 -2.72 21.08
N PHE A 96 -8.05 -2.22 20.20
CA PHE A 96 -8.43 -1.21 19.21
C PHE A 96 -9.15 -1.84 18.01
N LEU A 97 -8.69 -3.01 17.56
CA LEU A 97 -9.33 -3.76 16.47
C LEU A 97 -10.80 -4.08 16.81
N PHE A 98 -11.04 -4.77 17.93
CA PHE A 98 -12.40 -5.09 18.37
C PHE A 98 -13.17 -3.83 18.76
N GLY A 99 -12.53 -2.84 19.40
CA GLY A 99 -13.18 -1.58 19.75
C GLY A 99 -13.76 -0.85 18.52
N ASN A 100 -13.02 -0.78 17.42
CA ASN A 100 -13.50 -0.18 16.16
C ASN A 100 -14.66 -0.97 15.55
N GLU A 101 -14.58 -2.31 15.53
CA GLU A 101 -15.64 -3.18 15.01
C GLU A 101 -16.93 -3.06 15.84
N ILE A 102 -16.81 -3.03 17.17
CA ILE A 102 -17.94 -2.80 18.09
C ILE A 102 -18.55 -1.40 17.86
N GLU A 103 -17.72 -0.37 17.74
CA GLU A 103 -18.18 1.01 17.47
C GLU A 103 -18.95 1.08 16.14
N PHE A 104 -18.50 0.33 15.12
CA PHE A 104 -19.20 0.24 13.85
C PHE A 104 -20.63 -0.28 14.02
N TYR A 105 -20.79 -1.47 14.60
CA TYR A 105 -22.10 -2.10 14.73
C TYR A 105 -23.04 -1.39 15.70
N THR A 106 -22.50 -0.83 16.79
CA THR A 106 -23.33 -0.26 17.87
C THR A 106 -23.64 1.23 17.68
N LYS A 107 -22.79 1.97 16.97
CA LYS A 107 -22.96 3.43 16.80
C LYS A 107 -22.96 3.89 15.35
N ILE A 108 -21.95 3.52 14.56
CA ILE A 108 -21.76 4.09 13.21
C ILE A 108 -22.83 3.60 12.24
N LEU A 109 -23.05 2.28 12.14
CA LEU A 109 -24.02 1.69 11.23
C LEU A 109 -25.45 2.19 11.52
N PRO A 110 -25.95 2.22 12.76
CA PRO A 110 -27.26 2.82 13.06
C PRO A 110 -27.37 4.30 12.66
N GLN A 111 -26.31 5.10 12.85
CA GLN A 111 -26.30 6.50 12.43
C GLN A 111 -26.31 6.64 10.90
N MET A 112 -25.55 5.81 10.19
CA MET A 112 -25.59 5.74 8.73
C MET A 112 -26.98 5.37 8.21
N GLN A 113 -27.63 4.38 8.83
CA GLN A 113 -28.99 3.96 8.47
C GLN A 113 -30.02 5.08 8.69
N LYS A 114 -29.93 5.80 9.83
CA LYS A 114 -30.77 6.98 10.11
C LYS A 114 -30.56 8.10 9.09
N ALA A 115 -29.34 8.26 8.59
CA ALA A 115 -29.01 9.22 7.52
C ALA A 115 -29.41 8.74 6.10
N GLY A 116 -30.16 7.64 5.98
CA GLY A 116 -30.64 7.10 4.70
C GLY A 116 -29.70 6.10 4.02
N GLY A 117 -28.59 5.74 4.67
CA GLY A 117 -27.64 4.75 4.18
C GLY A 117 -28.24 3.35 4.17
N ARG A 118 -28.08 2.64 3.05
CA ARG A 118 -28.52 1.25 2.89
C ARG A 118 -27.32 0.38 2.55
N PHE A 119 -26.71 -0.18 3.59
CA PHE A 119 -25.55 -1.07 3.52
C PHE A 119 -25.87 -2.36 4.25
N SER A 120 -25.68 -3.49 3.58
CA SER A 120 -25.77 -4.81 4.20
C SER A 120 -24.65 -4.95 5.24
N ALA A 121 -24.97 -5.57 6.37
CA ALA A 121 -24.02 -5.95 7.39
C ALA A 121 -24.59 -7.13 8.19
N PRO A 122 -23.75 -8.00 8.77
CA PRO A 122 -24.21 -9.04 9.69
C PRO A 122 -24.99 -8.43 10.86
N LYS A 123 -26.04 -9.12 11.33
CA LYS A 123 -26.81 -8.69 12.50
C LYS A 123 -25.91 -8.79 13.73
N TYR A 124 -25.77 -7.70 14.46
CA TYR A 124 -25.03 -7.66 15.71
C TYR A 124 -25.89 -8.19 16.87
N TYR A 125 -25.37 -9.16 17.62
CA TYR A 125 -26.02 -9.70 18.81
C TYR A 125 -25.36 -9.21 20.11
N TYR A 126 -24.03 -9.29 20.19
CA TYR A 126 -23.31 -9.05 21.44
C TYR A 126 -21.84 -8.71 21.22
N SER A 127 -21.23 -8.07 22.22
CA SER A 127 -19.77 -7.93 22.30
C SER A 127 -19.32 -7.71 23.74
N GLU A 128 -18.06 -8.06 24.01
CA GLU A 128 -17.35 -7.72 25.23
C GLU A 128 -15.96 -7.21 24.87
N LEU A 129 -15.52 -6.16 25.58
CA LEU A 129 -14.19 -5.59 25.44
C LEU A 129 -13.55 -5.47 26.82
N ASN A 130 -12.71 -6.44 27.16
CA ASN A 130 -12.01 -6.52 28.44
C ASN A 130 -10.53 -6.10 28.27
N PRO A 131 -9.78 -5.87 29.37
CA PRO A 131 -8.38 -5.43 29.29
C PRO A 131 -7.43 -6.35 28.51
N SER A 132 -7.74 -7.66 28.45
CA SER A 132 -6.88 -8.69 27.83
C SER A 132 -7.68 -9.72 27.01
N SER A 133 -8.95 -9.47 26.75
CA SER A 133 -9.79 -10.32 25.89
C SER A 133 -10.88 -9.48 25.23
N ALA A 134 -11.27 -9.86 24.02
CA ALA A 134 -12.35 -9.20 23.33
C ALA A 134 -13.14 -10.19 22.49
N MET A 135 -14.42 -9.89 22.26
CA MET A 135 -15.25 -10.67 21.37
C MET A 135 -16.43 -9.89 20.79
N VAL A 136 -16.94 -10.42 19.67
CA VAL A 136 -18.15 -9.98 18.99
C VAL A 136 -18.93 -11.22 18.54
N ILE A 137 -20.26 -11.17 18.66
CA ILE A 137 -21.21 -12.19 18.17
C ILE A 137 -22.10 -11.56 17.11
N LEU A 138 -22.06 -12.14 15.91
CA LEU A 138 -22.81 -11.70 14.73
C LEU A 138 -23.70 -12.84 14.22
N SER A 139 -24.69 -12.53 13.37
CA SER A 139 -25.37 -13.56 12.58
C SER A 139 -24.42 -14.24 11.60
N ASP A 140 -24.66 -15.51 11.33
CA ASP A 140 -24.05 -16.14 10.16
C ASP A 140 -24.76 -15.63 8.90
N PHE A 141 -24.08 -14.81 8.13
CA PHE A 141 -24.63 -14.26 6.89
C PHE A 141 -24.85 -15.32 5.80
N ALA A 142 -24.31 -16.53 5.96
CA ALA A 142 -24.58 -17.64 5.05
C ALA A 142 -26.08 -18.02 5.04
N GLU A 143 -26.81 -17.80 6.15
CA GLU A 143 -28.26 -18.04 6.21
C GLU A 143 -29.04 -17.16 5.23
N ASP A 144 -28.53 -15.95 4.96
CA ASP A 144 -29.14 -15.02 4.02
C ASP A 144 -28.61 -15.20 2.58
N GLY A 145 -27.88 -16.29 2.30
CA GLY A 145 -27.30 -16.60 0.99
C GLY A 145 -26.02 -15.80 0.66
N TRP A 146 -25.42 -15.11 1.63
CA TRP A 146 -24.12 -14.47 1.43
C TRP A 146 -23.00 -15.49 1.55
N ARG A 147 -22.03 -15.45 0.64
CA ARG A 147 -20.82 -16.26 0.75
C ARG A 147 -19.59 -15.49 0.31
N VAL A 148 -18.50 -15.72 1.01
CA VAL A 148 -17.16 -15.37 0.56
C VAL A 148 -16.87 -16.10 -0.77
N THR A 149 -16.16 -15.44 -1.70
CA THR A 149 -15.73 -16.09 -2.95
C THR A 149 -14.90 -17.36 -2.66
N LYS A 150 -15.01 -18.34 -3.55
CA LYS A 150 -14.19 -19.57 -3.52
C LYS A 150 -12.74 -19.28 -3.92
N ASP A 151 -12.53 -18.27 -4.77
CA ASP A 151 -11.21 -17.90 -5.24
C ASP A 151 -10.42 -17.20 -4.14
N ARG A 152 -9.28 -17.79 -3.77
CA ARG A 152 -8.42 -17.23 -2.71
C ARG A 152 -7.66 -15.98 -3.16
N VAL A 153 -7.39 -15.88 -4.46
CA VAL A 153 -6.72 -14.77 -5.13
C VAL A 153 -7.26 -14.64 -6.56
N GLY A 154 -7.10 -13.47 -7.19
CA GLY A 154 -7.44 -13.28 -8.60
C GLY A 154 -8.95 -13.30 -8.89
N LEU A 155 -9.71 -12.37 -8.29
CA LEU A 155 -11.13 -12.20 -8.59
C LEU A 155 -11.39 -11.90 -10.07
N SER A 156 -12.50 -12.41 -10.59
CA SER A 156 -13.00 -12.08 -11.93
C SER A 156 -13.37 -10.60 -12.06
N LEU A 157 -13.52 -10.13 -13.30
CA LEU A 157 -13.94 -8.75 -13.59
C LEU A 157 -15.30 -8.42 -12.94
N GLU A 158 -16.25 -9.33 -12.99
CA GLU A 158 -17.61 -9.17 -12.47
C GLU A 158 -17.58 -8.93 -10.96
N HIS A 159 -16.78 -9.71 -10.24
CA HIS A 159 -16.57 -9.52 -8.80
C HIS A 159 -15.92 -8.17 -8.50
N ALA A 160 -14.87 -7.82 -9.24
CA ALA A 160 -14.18 -6.55 -9.08
C ALA A 160 -15.13 -5.37 -9.28
N ARG A 161 -15.98 -5.41 -10.32
CA ARG A 161 -16.94 -4.35 -10.63
C ARG A 161 -18.01 -4.20 -9.55
N VAL A 162 -18.58 -5.29 -9.03
CA VAL A 162 -19.55 -5.23 -7.93
C VAL A 162 -18.91 -4.65 -6.67
N ALA A 163 -17.67 -5.07 -6.35
CA ALA A 163 -16.93 -4.58 -5.19
C ALA A 163 -16.65 -3.08 -5.27
N VAL A 164 -16.05 -2.61 -6.35
CA VAL A 164 -15.67 -1.19 -6.46
C VAL A 164 -16.89 -0.27 -6.54
N LYS A 165 -18.02 -0.72 -7.10
CA LYS A 165 -19.29 0.03 -7.05
C LYS A 165 -19.82 0.17 -5.62
N ASN A 166 -19.81 -0.91 -4.83
CA ASN A 166 -20.21 -0.83 -3.43
C ASN A 166 -19.27 0.05 -2.61
N LEU A 167 -17.96 -0.04 -2.86
CA LEU A 167 -16.97 0.81 -2.21
C LEU A 167 -17.15 2.28 -2.57
N GLY A 168 -17.38 2.60 -3.85
CA GLY A 168 -17.71 3.95 -4.31
C GLY A 168 -18.96 4.47 -3.63
N LYS A 169 -20.03 3.66 -3.59
CA LYS A 169 -21.28 4.00 -2.89
C LYS A 169 -21.05 4.31 -1.40
N PHE A 170 -20.24 3.51 -0.71
CA PHE A 170 -19.89 3.71 0.70
C PHE A 170 -19.14 5.04 0.90
N HIS A 171 -18.08 5.30 0.14
CA HIS A 171 -17.32 6.54 0.24
C HIS A 171 -18.14 7.78 -0.12
N GLY A 172 -18.93 7.73 -1.20
CA GLY A 172 -19.78 8.84 -1.61
C GLY A 172 -20.82 9.20 -0.56
N PHE A 173 -21.37 8.19 0.12
CA PHE A 173 -22.30 8.38 1.23
C PHE A 173 -21.63 9.03 2.46
N THR A 174 -20.43 8.58 2.82
CA THR A 174 -19.72 9.12 3.99
C THR A 174 -19.19 10.54 3.74
N TYR A 175 -18.80 10.88 2.50
CA TYR A 175 -18.58 12.28 2.09
C TYR A 175 -19.85 13.12 2.20
N ALA A 176 -21.00 12.58 1.77
CA ALA A 176 -22.27 13.30 1.85
C ALA A 176 -22.64 13.66 3.29
N ILE A 177 -22.51 12.71 4.24
CA ILE A 177 -22.69 13.00 5.67
C ILE A 177 -21.70 14.06 6.12
N LYS A 178 -20.40 13.89 5.80
CA LYS A 178 -19.35 14.84 6.19
C LYS A 178 -19.64 16.27 5.72
N HIS A 179 -20.13 16.45 4.50
CA HIS A 179 -20.38 17.78 3.94
C HIS A 179 -21.71 18.40 4.39
N LYS A 180 -22.78 17.61 4.51
CA LYS A 180 -24.10 18.11 4.94
C LYS A 180 -24.22 18.25 6.45
N ASN A 181 -23.53 17.39 7.20
CA ASN A 181 -23.56 17.40 8.66
C ASN A 181 -22.18 17.02 9.26
N PRO A 182 -21.21 17.97 9.24
CA PRO A 182 -19.87 17.73 9.75
C PRO A 182 -19.84 17.30 11.22
N GLU A 183 -20.74 17.83 12.06
CA GLU A 183 -20.83 17.47 13.47
C GLU A 183 -21.27 16.02 13.66
N GLN A 184 -22.28 15.57 12.91
CA GLN A 184 -22.69 14.16 12.89
C GLN A 184 -21.52 13.27 12.44
N PHE A 185 -20.82 13.65 11.37
CA PHE A 185 -19.67 12.88 10.89
C PHE A 185 -18.56 12.79 11.96
N GLN A 186 -18.22 13.90 12.62
CA GLN A 186 -17.24 13.90 13.71
C GLN A 186 -17.71 13.01 14.87
N ASN A 187 -18.99 13.08 15.24
CA ASN A 187 -19.56 12.23 16.28
C ASN A 187 -19.55 10.74 15.92
N MET A 188 -19.68 10.39 14.64
CA MET A 188 -19.56 9.00 14.16
C MET A 188 -18.13 8.47 14.32
N VAL A 189 -17.11 9.29 14.03
CA VAL A 189 -15.73 8.81 13.89
C VAL A 189 -14.83 9.09 15.10
N LYS A 190 -15.26 9.91 16.07
CA LYS A 190 -14.43 10.36 17.21
C LYS A 190 -13.83 9.25 18.09
N ASN A 191 -14.48 8.08 18.13
CA ASN A 191 -14.03 6.95 18.97
C ASN A 191 -13.14 5.96 18.22
N LEU A 192 -12.95 6.13 16.90
CA LEU A 192 -12.10 5.26 16.10
C LEU A 192 -10.63 5.42 16.50
N ARG A 193 -9.91 4.31 16.56
CA ARG A 193 -8.48 4.28 16.95
C ARG A 193 -7.63 3.63 15.87
N GLU A 194 -6.43 4.17 15.66
CA GLU A 194 -5.43 3.57 14.77
C GLU A 194 -4.92 2.25 15.35
N ALA A 195 -5.37 1.13 14.79
CA ALA A 195 -5.02 -0.21 15.26
C ALA A 195 -3.77 -0.82 14.58
N ARG A 196 -3.40 -0.38 13.38
CA ARG A 196 -2.32 -0.99 12.57
C ARG A 196 -0.97 -0.27 12.75
N PHE A 197 -0.98 1.05 12.89
CA PHE A 197 0.23 1.90 12.86
C PHE A 197 0.47 2.70 14.15
N SER A 198 -0.19 2.35 15.25
CA SER A 198 -0.06 3.05 16.54
C SER A 198 1.22 2.70 17.30
N ASN A 199 1.75 1.49 17.15
CA ASN A 199 2.99 1.07 17.80
C ASN A 199 4.23 1.48 17.00
N ASP A 200 5.18 2.15 17.64
CA ASP A 200 6.47 2.52 17.03
C ASP A 200 7.47 1.35 16.96
N LYS A 201 7.21 0.27 17.72
CA LYS A 201 8.07 -0.91 17.78
C LYS A 201 7.42 -2.07 17.06
N MET A 202 8.04 -2.51 15.97
CA MET A 202 7.65 -3.70 15.22
C MET A 202 8.53 -4.88 15.65
N HIS A 203 7.94 -6.07 15.73
CA HIS A 203 8.67 -7.29 16.11
C HIS A 203 9.83 -7.56 15.11
N PRO A 204 11.03 -7.98 15.55
CA PRO A 204 12.17 -8.23 14.67
C PRO A 204 11.86 -9.15 13.49
N ALA A 205 11.12 -10.24 13.72
CA ALA A 205 10.69 -11.15 12.65
C ALA A 205 9.83 -10.46 11.57
N PHE A 206 8.93 -9.56 11.97
CA PHE A 206 8.12 -8.81 11.01
C PHE A 206 8.96 -7.80 10.24
N LEU A 207 9.93 -7.13 10.89
CA LEU A 207 10.88 -6.25 10.21
C LEU A 207 11.74 -7.00 9.19
N LEU A 208 12.20 -8.21 9.53
CA LEU A 208 12.96 -9.06 8.62
C LEU A 208 12.11 -9.51 7.44
N LYS A 209 10.88 -9.98 7.69
CA LYS A 209 9.92 -10.32 6.63
C LYS A 209 9.65 -9.12 5.71
N GLN A 210 9.45 -7.92 6.26
CA GLN A 210 9.23 -6.70 5.47
C GLN A 210 10.44 -6.38 4.58
N LYS A 211 11.67 -6.37 5.13
CA LYS A 211 12.89 -6.14 4.36
C LYS A 211 13.07 -7.18 3.25
N THR A 212 12.79 -8.44 3.56
CA THR A 212 12.89 -9.54 2.60
C THR A 212 11.85 -9.43 1.50
N SER A 213 10.63 -8.99 1.83
CA SER A 213 9.54 -8.75 0.87
C SER A 213 9.93 -7.65 -0.13
N VAL A 214 10.53 -6.56 0.34
CA VAL A 214 11.06 -5.48 -0.53
C VAL A 214 12.18 -5.99 -1.43
N ARG A 215 13.07 -6.84 -0.90
CA ARG A 215 14.15 -7.48 -1.68
C ARG A 215 13.58 -8.40 -2.77
N ARG A 216 12.58 -9.21 -2.44
CA ARG A 216 11.86 -10.08 -3.39
C ARG A 216 11.21 -9.27 -4.50
N ALA A 217 10.50 -8.19 -4.15
CA ALA A 217 9.89 -7.28 -5.12
C ALA A 217 10.92 -6.73 -6.11
N ALA A 218 12.10 -6.30 -5.63
CA ALA A 218 13.16 -5.81 -6.50
C ALA A 218 13.69 -6.89 -7.47
N GLN A 219 13.87 -8.13 -6.99
CA GLN A 219 14.30 -9.25 -7.83
C GLN A 219 13.24 -9.65 -8.86
N ALA A 220 11.97 -9.65 -8.46
CA ALA A 220 10.85 -9.93 -9.33
C ALA A 220 10.76 -8.91 -10.48
N VAL A 221 10.94 -7.61 -10.18
CA VAL A 221 10.97 -6.56 -11.21
C VAL A 221 12.10 -6.78 -12.21
N VAL A 222 13.32 -7.06 -11.75
CA VAL A 222 14.47 -7.33 -12.65
C VAL A 222 14.19 -8.51 -13.59
N THR A 223 13.44 -9.51 -13.11
CA THR A 223 13.16 -10.75 -13.85
C THR A 223 12.01 -10.56 -14.84
N TYR A 224 10.88 -10.01 -14.38
CA TYR A 224 9.63 -10.00 -15.13
C TYR A 224 9.29 -8.65 -15.76
N GLN A 225 9.88 -7.55 -15.29
CA GLN A 225 9.62 -6.19 -15.78
C GLN A 225 10.92 -5.35 -15.86
N PRO A 226 11.93 -5.79 -16.64
CA PRO A 226 13.25 -5.15 -16.70
C PRO A 226 13.24 -3.71 -17.27
N GLN A 227 12.14 -3.29 -17.88
CA GLN A 227 11.92 -1.92 -18.35
C GLN A 227 11.64 -0.91 -17.23
N VAL A 228 11.31 -1.38 -16.02
CA VAL A 228 11.15 -0.49 -14.86
C VAL A 228 12.53 -0.05 -14.40
N ASP A 229 12.71 1.26 -14.30
CA ASP A 229 13.97 1.90 -13.94
C ASP A 229 14.52 1.42 -12.58
N GLU A 230 15.81 1.09 -12.52
CA GLU A 230 16.45 0.58 -11.31
C GLU A 230 16.39 1.60 -10.15
N ASP A 231 16.58 2.89 -10.45
CA ASP A 231 16.47 3.95 -9.45
C ASP A 231 15.04 4.05 -8.92
N PHE A 232 14.01 3.83 -9.75
CA PHE A 232 12.62 3.76 -9.31
C PHE A 232 12.38 2.63 -8.31
N VAL A 233 12.85 1.41 -8.60
CA VAL A 233 12.76 0.25 -7.68
C VAL A 233 13.47 0.54 -6.36
N LYS A 234 14.67 1.13 -6.42
CA LYS A 234 15.44 1.53 -5.24
C LYS A 234 14.71 2.59 -4.42
N ASN A 235 14.08 3.57 -5.08
CA ASN A 235 13.30 4.60 -4.41
C ASN A 235 12.07 4.01 -3.70
N PHE A 236 11.37 3.07 -4.33
CA PHE A 236 10.29 2.32 -3.68
C PHE A 236 10.79 1.61 -2.41
N GLY A 237 11.91 0.89 -2.49
CA GLY A 237 12.50 0.23 -1.33
C GLY A 237 12.89 1.21 -0.21
N LEU A 238 13.42 2.39 -0.54
CA LEU A 238 13.77 3.44 0.43
C LEU A 238 12.56 4.14 1.05
N LEU A 239 11.44 4.20 0.33
CA LEU A 239 10.18 4.77 0.79
C LEU A 239 9.50 3.83 1.79
N THR A 240 9.49 2.54 1.48
CA THR A 240 8.81 1.49 2.26
C THR A 240 9.68 0.83 3.33
N ALA A 241 10.98 1.20 3.41
CA ALA A 241 11.94 0.65 4.38
C ALA A 241 11.50 0.80 5.84
N ASP A 242 10.84 1.91 6.18
CA ASP A 242 10.20 2.12 7.47
C ASP A 242 8.68 2.04 7.29
N TYR A 243 8.19 0.80 7.21
CA TYR A 243 6.80 0.49 6.92
C TYR A 243 5.83 1.17 7.91
N THR A 244 6.17 1.18 9.21
CA THR A 244 5.34 1.79 10.23
C THR A 244 5.19 3.29 10.01
N LYS A 245 6.31 3.99 9.83
CA LYS A 245 6.29 5.44 9.60
C LYS A 245 5.64 5.80 8.27
N PHE A 246 5.99 5.09 7.21
CA PHE A 246 5.43 5.31 5.88
C PHE A 246 3.91 5.10 5.89
N GLY A 247 3.43 3.99 6.46
CA GLY A 247 2.01 3.72 6.64
C GLY A 247 1.33 4.83 7.45
N ARG A 248 1.86 5.20 8.62
CA ARG A 248 1.28 6.29 9.43
C ARG A 248 1.15 7.61 8.65
N GLN A 249 2.16 7.98 7.87
CA GLN A 249 2.14 9.20 7.07
C GLN A 249 1.17 9.12 5.89
N ARG A 250 1.08 7.96 5.24
CA ARG A 250 0.21 7.72 4.10
C ARG A 250 -1.26 7.68 4.52
N LEU A 251 -1.55 7.07 5.66
CA LEU A 251 -2.91 6.86 6.15
C LEU A 251 -3.47 8.02 6.98
N ALA A 252 -2.62 8.97 7.39
CA ALA A 252 -3.07 10.18 8.06
C ALA A 252 -4.15 10.91 7.23
N PRO A 253 -5.26 11.35 7.83
CA PRO A 253 -6.28 12.13 7.14
C PRO A 253 -5.68 13.37 6.47
N ARG A 254 -6.00 13.59 5.20
CA ARG A 254 -5.62 14.79 4.44
C ARG A 254 -6.85 15.38 3.76
N GLU A 255 -7.24 16.56 4.20
CA GLU A 255 -8.34 17.29 3.58
C GLU A 255 -7.95 17.86 2.21
N PRO A 256 -8.89 17.95 1.25
CA PRO A 256 -10.32 17.60 1.36
C PRO A 256 -10.63 16.11 1.09
N LEU A 257 -9.61 15.29 0.79
CA LEU A 257 -9.77 13.90 0.35
C LEU A 257 -10.13 12.92 1.47
N ALA A 258 -10.14 13.32 2.73
CA ALA A 258 -10.39 12.40 3.83
C ALA A 258 -11.88 12.03 3.97
N THR A 259 -12.20 10.74 4.06
CA THR A 259 -13.53 10.22 4.40
C THR A 259 -13.43 8.96 5.25
N LEU A 260 -14.55 8.44 5.72
CA LEU A 260 -14.60 7.17 6.42
C LEU A 260 -14.31 6.02 5.44
N CYS A 261 -13.27 5.25 5.73
CA CYS A 261 -12.78 4.11 4.96
C CYS A 261 -12.92 2.83 5.79
N HIS A 262 -13.08 1.70 5.12
CA HIS A 262 -13.03 0.37 5.73
C HIS A 262 -11.66 0.12 6.36
N GLY A 263 -10.58 0.48 5.66
CA GLY A 263 -9.19 0.37 6.10
C GLY A 263 -8.55 -1.00 5.90
N ASP A 264 -9.30 -1.97 5.38
CA ASP A 264 -8.86 -3.35 5.04
C ASP A 264 -9.84 -3.98 4.05
N TYR A 265 -10.23 -3.21 3.04
CA TYR A 265 -11.17 -3.66 2.01
C TYR A 265 -10.46 -4.63 1.04
N VAL A 266 -10.57 -5.92 1.32
CA VAL A 266 -10.00 -7.01 0.51
C VAL A 266 -11.04 -8.09 0.30
N ARG A 267 -10.81 -9.02 -0.63
CA ARG A 267 -11.71 -10.16 -0.86
C ARG A 267 -12.08 -10.86 0.44
N ASN A 268 -11.13 -10.95 1.40
CA ASN A 268 -11.26 -11.60 2.71
C ASN A 268 -12.37 -11.03 3.59
N ASN A 269 -12.72 -9.76 3.36
CA ASN A 269 -13.60 -8.97 4.22
C ASN A 269 -14.88 -8.54 3.46
N VAL A 270 -15.20 -9.25 2.38
CA VAL A 270 -16.44 -9.07 1.63
C VAL A 270 -17.10 -10.42 1.31
N ALA A 271 -18.44 -10.42 1.30
CA ALA A 271 -19.26 -11.56 0.92
C ALA A 271 -20.21 -11.15 -0.21
N TYR A 272 -20.50 -12.08 -1.10
CA TYR A 272 -21.34 -11.86 -2.28
C TYR A 272 -22.62 -12.69 -2.22
N LYS A 273 -23.67 -12.18 -2.87
CA LYS A 273 -24.80 -13.00 -3.34
C LYS A 273 -24.65 -13.24 -4.84
N TYR A 274 -25.18 -14.36 -5.31
CA TYR A 274 -25.07 -14.79 -6.69
C TYR A 274 -26.46 -15.03 -7.29
N ASP A 275 -26.56 -14.89 -8.61
CA ASP A 275 -27.73 -15.35 -9.35
C ASP A 275 -27.65 -16.86 -9.65
N ASP A 276 -28.66 -17.37 -10.37
CA ASP A 276 -28.73 -18.77 -10.79
C ASP A 276 -27.59 -19.20 -11.73
N LYS A 277 -26.84 -18.25 -12.30
CA LYS A 277 -25.68 -18.49 -13.17
C LYS A 277 -24.34 -18.38 -12.42
N GLU A 278 -24.38 -18.22 -11.09
CA GLU A 278 -23.22 -17.99 -10.24
C GLU A 278 -22.46 -16.68 -10.57
N GLU A 279 -23.17 -15.66 -11.10
CA GLU A 279 -22.62 -14.31 -11.28
C GLU A 279 -22.89 -13.44 -10.04
N PRO A 280 -21.94 -12.59 -9.59
CA PRO A 280 -22.11 -11.80 -8.39
C PRO A 280 -23.17 -10.69 -8.57
N LEU A 281 -24.22 -10.72 -7.76
CA LEU A 281 -25.34 -9.77 -7.79
C LEU A 281 -25.24 -8.64 -6.76
N ALA A 282 -24.80 -8.99 -5.55
CA ALA A 282 -24.73 -8.06 -4.43
C ALA A 282 -23.49 -8.35 -3.60
N ILE A 283 -23.06 -7.35 -2.81
CA ILE A 283 -21.90 -7.46 -1.94
C ILE A 283 -22.20 -6.86 -0.57
N MET A 284 -21.60 -7.44 0.46
CA MET A 284 -21.62 -7.02 1.84
C MET A 284 -20.20 -6.91 2.37
N MET A 285 -19.91 -5.86 3.13
CA MET A 285 -18.64 -5.71 3.85
C MET A 285 -18.79 -6.22 5.28
N PHE A 286 -17.73 -6.82 5.81
CA PHE A 286 -17.63 -7.25 7.20
C PHE A 286 -16.19 -7.11 7.70
N ASP A 287 -15.95 -7.32 8.99
CA ASP A 287 -14.64 -7.13 9.63
C ASP A 287 -14.16 -5.66 9.63
N TYR A 288 -14.92 -4.80 10.31
CA TYR A 288 -14.66 -3.36 10.40
C TYR A 288 -13.58 -2.99 11.44
N GLN A 289 -12.63 -3.89 11.73
CA GLN A 289 -11.62 -3.69 12.78
C GLN A 289 -10.62 -2.55 12.48
N THR A 290 -10.41 -2.25 11.20
CA THR A 290 -9.43 -1.27 10.73
C THR A 290 -10.05 0.05 10.29
N LEU A 291 -11.34 0.26 10.58
CA LEU A 291 -12.11 1.44 10.21
C LEU A 291 -11.38 2.73 10.59
N ARG A 292 -11.33 3.69 9.67
CA ARG A 292 -10.55 4.92 9.86
C ARG A 292 -11.03 6.05 8.97
N VAL A 293 -10.69 7.28 9.35
CA VAL A 293 -10.76 8.42 8.44
C VAL A 293 -9.45 8.51 7.68
N SER A 294 -9.50 8.44 6.34
CA SER A 294 -8.32 8.51 5.48
C SER A 294 -8.72 8.87 4.05
N SER A 295 -7.77 8.90 3.13
CA SER A 295 -8.08 8.95 1.69
C SER A 295 -8.79 7.64 1.29
N PRO A 296 -9.89 7.70 0.50
CA PRO A 296 -10.63 6.50 0.09
C PRO A 296 -9.80 5.57 -0.81
N MET A 297 -8.66 6.07 -1.30
CA MET A 297 -7.71 5.27 -2.08
C MET A 297 -6.99 4.21 -1.24
N ILE A 298 -7.03 4.27 0.09
CA ILE A 298 -6.54 3.17 0.93
C ILE A 298 -7.29 1.88 0.62
N ASP A 299 -8.61 1.93 0.50
CA ASP A 299 -9.44 0.76 0.26
C ASP A 299 -9.34 0.31 -1.20
N LEU A 300 -9.46 1.24 -2.14
CA LEU A 300 -9.45 0.91 -3.57
C LEU A 300 -8.09 0.35 -4.02
N SER A 301 -6.98 0.97 -3.62
CA SER A 301 -5.64 0.52 -4.03
C SER A 301 -5.29 -0.84 -3.44
N VAL A 302 -5.62 -1.09 -2.16
CA VAL A 302 -5.35 -2.37 -1.51
C VAL A 302 -6.24 -3.47 -2.05
N PHE A 303 -7.53 -3.18 -2.30
CA PHE A 303 -8.44 -4.13 -2.93
C PHE A 303 -7.92 -4.59 -4.29
N LEU A 304 -7.62 -3.64 -5.18
CA LEU A 304 -7.13 -3.96 -6.52
C LEU A 304 -5.76 -4.65 -6.48
N ALA A 305 -4.90 -4.33 -5.51
CA ALA A 305 -3.57 -4.94 -5.42
C ALA A 305 -3.57 -6.38 -4.87
N LEU A 306 -4.47 -6.71 -3.94
CA LEU A 306 -4.51 -8.04 -3.32
C LEU A 306 -5.59 -8.96 -3.86
N SER A 307 -6.68 -8.41 -4.41
CA SER A 307 -7.89 -9.17 -4.73
C SER A 307 -8.08 -9.38 -6.23
N VAL A 308 -7.52 -8.52 -7.08
CA VAL A 308 -7.70 -8.56 -8.54
C VAL A 308 -6.33 -8.63 -9.18
N PHE A 309 -5.98 -9.71 -9.88
CA PHE A 309 -4.64 -9.85 -10.47
C PHE A 309 -4.50 -9.05 -11.76
N ALA A 310 -3.26 -8.89 -12.22
CA ALA A 310 -2.91 -8.07 -13.37
C ALA A 310 -3.64 -8.46 -14.66
N ASP A 311 -3.92 -9.74 -14.88
CA ASP A 311 -4.65 -10.25 -16.04
C ASP A 311 -6.05 -9.62 -16.20
N VAL A 312 -6.75 -9.42 -15.08
CA VAL A 312 -8.04 -8.70 -15.03
C VAL A 312 -7.81 -7.19 -14.86
N ARG A 313 -7.02 -6.79 -13.86
CA ARG A 313 -6.85 -5.40 -13.44
C ARG A 313 -6.28 -4.54 -14.54
N PHE A 314 -5.22 -4.99 -15.23
CA PHE A 314 -4.51 -4.16 -16.20
C PHE A 314 -5.37 -3.85 -17.42
N THR A 315 -5.99 -4.87 -18.00
CA THR A 315 -6.83 -4.75 -19.21
C THR A 315 -8.09 -3.93 -18.95
N HIS A 316 -8.63 -3.98 -17.73
CA HIS A 316 -9.92 -3.39 -17.39
C HIS A 316 -9.83 -2.21 -16.42
N PHE A 317 -8.64 -1.69 -16.12
CA PHE A 317 -8.41 -0.69 -15.07
C PHE A 317 -9.35 0.51 -15.19
N ASP A 318 -9.41 1.13 -16.37
CA ASP A 318 -10.24 2.33 -16.57
C ASP A 318 -11.73 2.02 -16.31
N SER A 319 -12.24 0.90 -16.78
CA SER A 319 -13.64 0.51 -16.55
C SER A 319 -13.95 0.23 -15.08
N ILE A 320 -13.02 -0.39 -14.34
CA ILE A 320 -13.14 -0.65 -12.91
C ILE A 320 -13.09 0.68 -12.12
N PHE A 321 -12.16 1.56 -12.50
CA PHE A 321 -12.01 2.87 -11.86
C PHE A 321 -13.20 3.79 -12.14
N ASP A 322 -13.77 3.72 -13.34
CA ASP A 322 -14.97 4.46 -13.74
C ASP A 322 -16.22 3.96 -12.99
N ASP A 323 -16.34 2.65 -12.80
CA ASP A 323 -17.40 2.06 -11.99
C ASP A 323 -17.33 2.55 -10.53
N TYR A 324 -16.12 2.62 -9.96
CA TYR A 324 -15.90 3.22 -8.63
C TYR A 324 -16.32 4.69 -8.59
N CYS A 325 -15.80 5.50 -9.52
CA CYS A 325 -16.05 6.94 -9.55
C CYS A 325 -17.54 7.24 -9.73
N SER A 326 -18.20 6.56 -10.68
CA SER A 326 -19.62 6.72 -10.96
C SER A 326 -20.47 6.38 -9.73
N ALA A 327 -20.21 5.25 -9.07
CA ALA A 327 -20.94 4.88 -7.87
C ALA A 327 -20.71 5.85 -6.69
N LEU A 328 -19.49 6.41 -6.57
CA LEU A 328 -19.19 7.46 -5.61
C LEU A 328 -20.00 8.73 -5.90
N TYR A 329 -20.03 9.16 -7.16
CA TYR A 329 -20.75 10.37 -7.58
C TYR A 329 -22.25 10.23 -7.39
N ASP A 330 -22.82 9.11 -7.81
CA ASP A 330 -24.25 8.84 -7.69
C ASP A 330 -24.67 8.80 -6.22
N SER A 331 -23.86 8.13 -5.37
CA SER A 331 -24.12 8.09 -3.94
C SER A 331 -24.01 9.47 -3.30
N TYR A 332 -22.98 10.26 -3.65
CA TYR A 332 -22.84 11.62 -3.16
C TYR A 332 -24.04 12.49 -3.54
N ARG A 333 -24.34 12.61 -4.85
CA ARG A 333 -25.45 13.43 -5.37
C ARG A 333 -26.79 12.99 -4.81
N LYS A 334 -27.01 11.69 -4.64
CA LYS A 334 -28.26 11.16 -4.08
C LYS A 334 -28.56 11.73 -2.70
N HIS A 335 -27.54 11.87 -1.85
CA HIS A 335 -27.69 12.25 -0.45
C HIS A 335 -27.41 13.74 -0.19
N THR A 336 -26.67 14.42 -1.05
CA THR A 336 -26.43 15.87 -0.92
C THR A 336 -27.39 16.72 -1.75
N LYS A 337 -27.84 16.22 -2.90
CA LYS A 337 -28.48 17.01 -3.97
C LYS A 337 -27.60 18.14 -4.53
N ASP A 338 -26.29 18.05 -4.30
CA ASP A 338 -25.30 19.02 -4.78
C ASP A 338 -24.43 18.40 -5.88
N GLU A 339 -23.73 19.26 -6.64
CA GLU A 339 -22.68 18.82 -7.55
C GLU A 339 -21.50 18.19 -6.81
N VAL A 340 -20.82 17.26 -7.49
CA VAL A 340 -19.63 16.59 -6.95
C VAL A 340 -18.46 17.59 -6.89
N PRO A 341 -17.87 17.83 -5.70
CA PRO A 341 -16.69 18.68 -5.56
C PRO A 341 -15.56 18.33 -6.53
N GLN A 342 -14.88 19.36 -7.05
CA GLN A 342 -13.82 19.20 -8.04
C GLN A 342 -12.70 18.27 -7.58
N PHE A 343 -12.35 18.25 -6.28
CA PHE A 343 -11.29 17.37 -5.76
C PHE A 343 -11.64 15.88 -5.84
N MET A 344 -12.92 15.52 -6.03
CA MET A 344 -13.37 14.14 -6.24
C MET A 344 -13.51 13.79 -7.73
N ASN A 345 -13.14 14.66 -8.65
CA ASN A 345 -13.18 14.31 -10.06
C ASN A 345 -12.23 13.12 -10.35
N ARG A 346 -12.50 12.40 -11.44
CA ARG A 346 -11.79 11.17 -11.81
C ARG A 346 -10.28 11.36 -11.85
N THR A 347 -9.81 12.46 -12.43
CA THR A 347 -8.38 12.77 -12.56
C THR A 347 -7.72 12.97 -11.21
N GLU A 348 -8.34 13.69 -10.28
CA GLU A 348 -7.79 13.92 -8.95
C GLU A 348 -7.81 12.66 -8.09
N LEU A 349 -8.89 11.87 -8.17
CA LEU A 349 -8.95 10.55 -7.54
C LEU A 349 -7.89 9.61 -8.11
N LEU A 350 -7.63 9.63 -9.42
CA LEU A 350 -6.61 8.81 -10.05
C LEU A 350 -5.20 9.23 -9.60
N LYS A 351 -4.93 10.53 -9.51
CA LYS A 351 -3.65 11.01 -8.95
C LYS A 351 -3.48 10.54 -7.51
N GLU A 352 -4.55 10.56 -6.72
CA GLU A 352 -4.51 10.07 -5.35
C GLU A 352 -4.32 8.55 -5.28
N TYR A 353 -4.96 7.78 -6.17
CA TYR A 353 -4.75 6.35 -6.32
C TYR A 353 -3.28 6.03 -6.57
N ILE A 354 -2.65 6.76 -7.51
CA ILE A 354 -1.23 6.60 -7.85
C ILE A 354 -0.34 6.87 -6.63
N ARG A 355 -0.67 7.86 -5.79
CA ARG A 355 0.08 8.13 -4.55
C ARG A 355 -0.05 7.02 -3.52
N PHE A 356 -1.08 6.18 -3.61
CA PHE A 356 -1.31 5.04 -2.72
C PHE A 356 -0.70 3.73 -3.24
N LEU A 357 -0.34 3.63 -4.52
CA LEU A 357 0.30 2.44 -5.09
C LEU A 357 1.53 1.94 -4.32
N PRO A 358 2.45 2.78 -3.80
CA PRO A 358 3.58 2.26 -3.04
C PRO A 358 3.14 1.56 -1.75
N PHE A 359 2.04 2.02 -1.15
CA PHE A 359 1.48 1.40 0.04
C PHE A 359 0.83 0.07 -0.30
N SER A 360 -0.05 0.02 -1.31
CA SER A 360 -0.71 -1.22 -1.73
C SER A 360 0.31 -2.26 -2.23
N THR A 361 1.29 -1.88 -3.06
CA THR A 361 2.34 -2.79 -3.53
C THR A 361 3.24 -3.28 -2.39
N SER A 362 3.49 -2.46 -1.36
CA SER A 362 4.22 -2.91 -0.17
C SER A 362 3.45 -3.95 0.64
N ILE A 363 2.12 -3.83 0.70
CA ILE A 363 1.23 -4.81 1.31
C ILE A 363 1.22 -6.10 0.48
N THR A 364 1.10 -6.00 -0.85
CA THR A 364 1.19 -7.16 -1.75
C THR A 364 2.48 -7.92 -1.53
N ALA A 365 3.63 -7.25 -1.54
CA ALA A 365 4.93 -7.87 -1.32
C ALA A 365 5.02 -8.58 0.04
N TYR A 366 4.40 -8.02 1.08
CA TYR A 366 4.42 -8.58 2.43
C TYR A 366 3.43 -9.75 2.63
N PHE A 367 2.27 -9.72 1.96
CA PHE A 367 1.13 -10.54 2.34
C PHE A 367 0.63 -11.51 1.27
N LEU A 368 0.82 -11.20 -0.03
CA LEU A 368 0.20 -11.98 -1.11
C LEU A 368 0.60 -13.46 -1.08
N PHE A 369 1.86 -13.78 -0.79
CA PHE A 369 2.30 -15.18 -0.71
C PHE A 369 1.56 -16.00 0.36
N SER A 370 1.10 -15.35 1.45
CA SER A 370 0.34 -16.02 2.51
C SER A 370 -1.13 -16.26 2.09
N LEU A 371 -1.62 -15.53 1.09
CA LEU A 371 -2.94 -15.76 0.49
C LEU A 371 -2.89 -16.83 -0.60
N VAL A 372 -1.84 -16.84 -1.42
CA VAL A 372 -1.61 -17.87 -2.45
C VAL A 372 -1.33 -19.22 -1.79
N GLU A 373 -0.51 -19.24 -0.74
CA GLU A 373 -0.06 -20.46 -0.07
C GLU A 373 -0.22 -20.33 1.47
N PRO A 374 -1.44 -20.57 2.00
CA PRO A 374 -1.70 -20.42 3.42
C PRO A 374 -1.09 -21.54 4.26
N SER A 375 -0.59 -21.21 5.46
CA SER A 375 0.17 -22.11 6.32
C SER A 375 -0.62 -23.25 6.98
N GLY A 376 -1.96 -23.23 6.92
CA GLY A 376 -2.83 -24.22 7.57
C GLY A 376 -2.87 -24.17 9.12
N LEU A 377 -1.95 -23.42 9.74
CA LEU A 377 -1.88 -23.21 11.19
C LEU A 377 -3.07 -22.41 11.72
N SER A 378 -3.52 -22.74 12.93
CA SER A 378 -4.47 -21.92 13.69
C SER A 378 -3.86 -20.58 14.12
N SER A 379 -4.71 -19.63 14.49
CA SER A 379 -4.28 -18.31 14.96
C SER A 379 -3.35 -18.39 16.17
N GLU A 380 -3.61 -19.32 17.09
CA GLU A 380 -2.81 -19.53 18.30
C GLU A 380 -1.44 -20.15 17.98
N GLU A 381 -1.41 -21.16 17.11
CA GLU A 381 -0.15 -21.76 16.62
C GLU A 381 0.68 -20.73 15.85
N PHE A 382 0.04 -19.96 14.97
CA PHE A 382 0.72 -18.93 14.17
C PHE A 382 1.35 -17.84 15.04
N ILE A 383 0.64 -17.38 16.08
CA ILE A 383 1.15 -16.35 17.00
C ILE A 383 2.33 -16.88 17.84
N ASN A 384 2.30 -18.15 18.22
CA ASN A 384 3.32 -18.76 19.08
C ASN A 384 4.49 -19.37 18.28
N LEU A 385 4.38 -19.45 16.96
CA LEU A 385 5.39 -20.05 16.09
C LEU A 385 6.73 -19.32 16.20
N GLN A 386 7.75 -20.03 16.67
CA GLN A 386 9.14 -19.58 16.61
C GLN A 386 9.73 -20.05 15.29
N VAL A 387 10.19 -19.10 14.48
CA VAL A 387 10.77 -19.35 13.16
C VAL A 387 12.15 -18.72 13.13
N SER A 388 13.14 -19.44 12.60
CA SER A 388 14.49 -18.88 12.43
C SER A 388 14.49 -17.73 11.41
N ASP A 389 15.50 -16.86 11.50
CA ASP A 389 15.68 -15.77 10.53
C ASP A 389 15.86 -16.34 9.10
N GLU A 390 16.55 -17.47 8.97
CA GLU A 390 16.76 -18.19 7.71
C GLU A 390 15.43 -18.68 7.11
N GLU A 391 14.58 -19.33 7.90
CA GLU A 391 13.26 -19.81 7.45
C GLU A 391 12.32 -18.64 7.10
N ILE A 392 12.35 -17.54 7.87
CA ILE A 392 11.58 -16.33 7.52
C ILE A 392 12.02 -15.81 6.15
N ILE A 393 13.34 -15.75 5.92
CA ILE A 393 13.89 -15.29 4.65
C ILE A 393 13.49 -16.22 3.51
N GLU A 394 13.75 -17.53 3.66
CA GLU A 394 13.46 -18.53 2.64
C GLU A 394 11.97 -18.51 2.27
N LYS A 395 11.08 -18.67 3.26
CA LYS A 395 9.63 -18.68 3.05
C LYS A 395 9.15 -17.39 2.38
N THR A 396 9.64 -16.23 2.82
CA THR A 396 9.28 -14.94 2.20
C THR A 396 9.76 -14.86 0.76
N MET A 397 10.92 -15.44 0.42
CA MET A 397 11.47 -15.44 -0.93
C MET A 397 10.79 -16.43 -1.88
N THR A 398 10.26 -17.56 -1.38
CA THR A 398 9.84 -18.69 -2.23
C THR A 398 8.33 -18.95 -2.25
N SER A 399 7.60 -18.74 -1.14
CA SER A 399 6.18 -19.10 -1.05
C SER A 399 5.34 -18.38 -2.11
N GLY A 400 4.35 -19.10 -2.65
CA GLY A 400 3.51 -18.66 -3.77
C GLY A 400 4.22 -18.50 -5.13
N GLY A 401 5.54 -18.72 -5.17
CA GLY A 401 6.34 -18.83 -6.40
C GLY A 401 6.16 -17.68 -7.41
N GLU A 402 6.10 -18.06 -8.68
CA GLU A 402 6.03 -17.14 -9.82
C GLU A 402 4.74 -16.30 -9.86
N ILE A 403 3.62 -16.82 -9.31
CA ILE A 403 2.35 -16.08 -9.22
C ILE A 403 2.58 -14.77 -8.45
N VAL A 404 3.22 -14.88 -7.27
CA VAL A 404 3.51 -13.74 -6.41
C VAL A 404 4.51 -12.80 -7.07
N ASP A 405 5.58 -13.35 -7.66
CA ASP A 405 6.63 -12.53 -8.27
C ASP A 405 6.12 -11.73 -9.47
N ARG A 406 5.35 -12.36 -10.36
CA ARG A 406 4.76 -11.69 -11.53
C ARG A 406 3.79 -10.60 -11.10
N GLU A 407 2.93 -10.87 -10.13
CA GLU A 407 1.94 -9.90 -9.66
C GLU A 407 2.62 -8.67 -9.03
N ILE A 408 3.62 -8.87 -8.15
CA ILE A 408 4.38 -7.75 -7.56
C ILE A 408 5.12 -6.96 -8.64
N ALA A 409 5.78 -7.64 -9.58
CA ALA A 409 6.52 -6.98 -10.65
C ALA A 409 5.57 -6.17 -11.55
N HIS A 410 4.40 -6.70 -11.86
CA HIS A 410 3.38 -6.01 -12.65
C HIS A 410 2.87 -4.75 -11.94
N GLN A 411 2.58 -4.82 -10.64
CA GLN A 411 2.18 -3.64 -9.85
C GLN A 411 3.28 -2.56 -9.82
N MET A 412 4.54 -2.96 -9.75
CA MET A 412 5.67 -2.03 -9.85
C MET A 412 5.75 -1.33 -11.22
N LYS A 413 5.47 -2.06 -12.31
CA LYS A 413 5.36 -1.50 -13.67
C LYS A 413 4.18 -0.53 -13.78
N GLU A 414 3.00 -0.92 -13.31
CA GLU A 414 1.81 -0.05 -13.31
C GLU A 414 2.09 1.26 -12.57
N MET A 415 2.66 1.18 -11.37
CA MET A 415 3.04 2.35 -10.58
C MET A 415 4.06 3.24 -11.32
N PHE A 416 5.03 2.63 -11.99
CA PHE A 416 6.03 3.34 -12.78
C PHE A 416 5.42 4.08 -13.98
N GLU A 417 4.58 3.40 -14.77
CA GLU A 417 3.94 3.96 -15.96
C GLU A 417 2.93 5.05 -15.60
N LEU A 418 2.06 4.79 -14.61
CA LEU A 418 1.04 5.75 -14.18
C LEU A 418 1.66 7.00 -13.56
N SER A 419 2.70 6.85 -12.72
CA SER A 419 3.36 8.00 -12.09
C SER A 419 3.96 8.97 -13.12
N ARG A 420 4.51 8.45 -14.22
CA ARG A 420 5.06 9.26 -15.32
C ARG A 420 3.97 9.86 -16.18
N THR A 421 2.99 9.04 -16.58
CA THR A 421 1.88 9.46 -17.45
C THR A 421 1.09 10.61 -16.83
N TYR A 422 0.82 10.54 -15.53
CA TYR A 422 0.02 11.55 -14.82
C TYR A 422 0.87 12.56 -14.04
N ASN A 423 2.20 12.51 -14.19
CA ASN A 423 3.17 13.36 -13.49
C ASN A 423 2.93 13.40 -11.96
N VAL A 424 2.71 12.24 -11.36
CA VAL A 424 2.48 12.07 -9.92
C VAL A 424 3.76 11.56 -9.27
N PRO A 425 4.43 12.36 -8.42
CA PRO A 425 5.61 11.90 -7.70
C PRO A 425 5.23 10.81 -6.69
N ILE A 426 5.89 9.67 -6.81
CA ILE A 426 5.72 8.52 -5.91
C ILE A 426 6.57 8.69 -4.64
N ASP A 427 7.67 9.43 -4.75
CA ASP A 427 8.46 9.85 -3.62
C ASP A 427 7.78 10.99 -2.86
N ASP A 428 7.75 10.88 -1.52
CA ASP A 428 7.47 12.04 -0.68
C ASP A 428 8.63 13.02 -0.88
N GLN A 429 8.40 13.99 -1.78
CA GLN A 429 9.41 14.94 -2.21
C GLN A 429 10.06 15.64 -1.01
N ILE A 430 9.30 15.86 0.08
CA ILE A 430 9.75 16.48 1.32
C ILE A 430 10.74 15.57 2.07
N LEU A 431 10.46 14.26 2.14
CA LEU A 431 11.40 13.30 2.73
C LEU A 431 12.64 13.11 1.86
N ARG A 432 12.51 13.13 0.53
CA ARG A 432 13.66 13.12 -0.39
C ARG A 432 14.50 14.38 -0.21
N LEU A 433 13.87 15.55 -0.14
CA LEU A 433 14.52 16.83 0.14
C LEU A 433 15.28 16.80 1.47
N TYR A 434 14.63 16.33 2.54
CA TYR A 434 15.25 16.20 3.85
C TYR A 434 16.43 15.22 3.86
N LYS A 435 16.28 14.03 3.24
CA LYS A 435 17.38 13.05 3.08
C LYS A 435 18.55 13.64 2.29
N HIS A 436 18.27 14.42 1.24
CA HIS A 436 19.30 15.09 0.46
C HIS A 436 19.99 16.22 1.25
N LEU A 437 19.25 16.98 2.06
CA LEU A 437 19.81 18.01 2.94
C LEU A 437 20.73 17.41 4.00
N ILE A 438 20.38 16.27 4.58
CA ILE A 438 21.26 15.54 5.51
C ILE A 438 22.54 15.06 4.80
N ARG A 439 22.40 14.43 3.63
CA ARG A 439 23.58 14.00 2.84
C ARG A 439 24.48 15.18 2.50
N TYR A 440 23.91 16.32 2.11
CA TYR A 440 24.67 17.55 1.88
C TYR A 440 25.44 18.00 3.11
N GLY A 441 24.76 18.08 4.26
CA GLY A 441 25.39 18.48 5.53
C GLY A 441 26.59 17.62 5.88
N ASN A 442 26.50 16.30 5.68
CA ASN A 442 27.59 15.36 5.96
C ASN A 442 28.84 15.59 5.07
N HIS A 443 28.67 16.15 3.89
CA HIS A 443 29.73 16.40 2.90
C HIS A 443 30.26 17.85 2.90
N LEU A 444 29.75 18.74 3.77
CA LEU A 444 30.27 20.10 3.91
C LEU A 444 31.73 20.09 4.39
N LYS A 445 32.59 20.88 3.74
CA LYS A 445 34.02 20.99 4.07
C LYS A 445 34.41 22.33 4.73
N LEU A 446 33.60 23.37 4.53
CA LEU A 446 33.92 24.75 4.89
C LEU A 446 32.96 25.34 5.93
N THR A 447 32.08 24.53 6.53
CA THR A 447 31.06 24.96 7.48
C THR A 447 30.85 23.87 8.53
N ASP A 448 30.53 24.27 9.76
CA ASP A 448 30.25 23.34 10.86
C ASP A 448 29.07 22.41 10.50
N LYS A 449 29.39 21.11 10.42
CA LYS A 449 28.45 20.06 10.05
C LYS A 449 27.35 19.88 11.09
N ASN A 450 27.69 19.96 12.37
CA ASN A 450 26.76 19.75 13.47
C ASN A 450 25.76 20.90 13.55
N TYR A 451 26.23 22.14 13.34
CA TYR A 451 25.36 23.31 13.24
C TYR A 451 24.38 23.20 12.08
N PHE A 452 24.85 22.87 10.88
CA PHE A 452 23.99 22.74 9.70
C PHE A 452 22.95 21.62 9.86
N LEU A 453 23.37 20.44 10.30
CA LEU A 453 22.48 19.30 10.53
C LEU A 453 21.49 19.57 11.66
N GLY A 454 21.92 20.27 12.71
CA GLY A 454 21.07 20.75 13.80
C GLY A 454 19.96 21.66 13.28
N ARG A 455 20.30 22.64 12.44
CA ARG A 455 19.35 23.56 11.82
C ARG A 455 18.36 22.85 10.88
N VAL A 456 18.84 21.95 10.02
CA VAL A 456 17.96 21.16 9.13
C VAL A 456 16.97 20.30 9.92
N ARG A 457 17.42 19.67 11.02
CA ARG A 457 16.53 18.89 11.91
C ARG A 457 15.53 19.78 12.64
N HIS A 458 15.96 20.96 13.11
CA HIS A 458 15.10 21.92 13.80
C HIS A 458 14.00 22.45 12.87
N GLU A 459 14.37 22.91 11.67
CA GLU A 459 13.43 23.39 10.65
C GLU A 459 12.44 22.29 10.21
N PHE A 460 12.92 21.05 10.01
CA PHE A 460 12.05 19.92 9.69
C PHE A 460 11.06 19.58 10.81
N ARG A 461 11.49 19.67 12.07
CA ARG A 461 10.61 19.47 13.24
C ARG A 461 9.59 20.60 13.37
N GLY A 462 10.00 21.84 13.17
CA GLY A 462 9.10 23.00 13.17
C GLY A 462 8.09 22.96 12.03
N SER A 463 8.52 22.52 10.85
CA SER A 463 7.66 22.40 9.66
C SER A 463 6.65 21.25 9.74
N ARG A 464 6.80 20.34 10.71
CA ARG A 464 5.90 19.17 10.88
C ARG A 464 4.45 19.57 11.17
N GLN A 465 4.23 20.76 11.72
CA GLN A 465 2.90 21.27 12.07
C GLN A 465 2.31 22.22 11.02
N LEU A 466 3.02 22.47 9.91
CA LEU A 466 2.50 23.32 8.83
C LEU A 466 1.32 22.62 8.15
N THR A 467 0.19 23.32 8.07
CA THR A 467 -1.03 22.87 7.40
C THR A 467 -1.38 23.70 6.17
N SER A 468 -0.76 24.88 6.02
CA SER A 468 -0.99 25.79 4.89
C SER A 468 -0.29 25.30 3.61
N PRO A 469 -1.01 25.06 2.50
CA PRO A 469 -0.42 24.60 1.24
C PRO A 469 0.65 25.57 0.67
N THR A 470 0.44 26.88 0.82
CA THR A 470 1.38 27.90 0.32
C THR A 470 2.67 27.94 1.13
N GLU A 471 2.59 27.76 2.46
CA GLU A 471 3.76 27.73 3.33
C GLU A 471 4.57 26.43 3.17
N ILE A 472 3.88 25.30 2.96
CA ILE A 472 4.51 24.02 2.65
C ILE A 472 5.32 24.14 1.34
N GLU A 473 4.69 24.68 0.29
CA GLU A 473 5.33 24.89 -1.02
C GLU A 473 6.51 25.87 -0.94
N PHE A 474 6.38 26.97 -0.18
CA PHE A 474 7.46 27.93 0.03
C PHE A 474 8.67 27.28 0.72
N ASN A 475 8.44 26.54 1.81
CA ASN A 475 9.51 25.88 2.55
C ASN A 475 10.17 24.75 1.74
N PHE A 476 9.37 24.02 0.95
CA PHE A 476 9.85 23.02 0.03
C PHE A 476 10.78 23.62 -1.04
N LYS A 477 10.34 24.67 -1.75
CA LYS A 477 11.15 25.39 -2.75
C LYS A 477 12.42 26.00 -2.15
N ARG A 478 12.36 26.48 -0.90
CA ARG A 478 13.54 27.00 -0.17
C ARG A 478 14.60 25.93 0.04
N GLY A 479 14.21 24.74 0.52
CA GLY A 479 15.12 23.62 0.69
C GLY A 479 15.64 23.07 -0.64
N GLU A 480 14.80 22.99 -1.67
CA GLU A 480 15.24 22.61 -3.02
C GLU A 480 16.29 23.57 -3.57
N THR A 481 16.07 24.88 -3.40
CA THR A 481 17.00 25.91 -3.87
C THR A 481 18.35 25.81 -3.18
N LEU A 482 18.37 25.48 -1.87
CA LEU A 482 19.61 25.24 -1.13
C LEU A 482 20.38 24.03 -1.68
N LEU A 483 19.67 22.93 -1.96
CA LEU A 483 20.28 21.73 -2.57
C LEU A 483 20.71 21.93 -4.02
N LYS A 484 19.99 22.76 -4.79
CA LYS A 484 20.34 23.18 -6.15
C LYS A 484 21.63 24.01 -6.13
N LYS A 485 21.74 24.97 -5.20
CA LYS A 485 22.96 25.76 -4.96
C LYS A 485 24.14 24.90 -4.48
N GLY A 486 23.88 23.88 -3.65
CA GLY A 486 24.87 22.92 -3.15
C GLY A 486 25.20 21.74 -4.09
N ARG A 487 24.53 21.64 -5.25
CA ARG A 487 24.68 20.57 -6.27
C ARG A 487 24.54 19.12 -5.75
N ILE A 488 23.67 18.90 -4.77
CA ILE A 488 23.38 17.57 -4.20
C ILE A 488 22.18 16.92 -4.85
N LEU A 489 21.19 17.73 -5.23
CA LEU A 489 20.27 17.33 -6.27
C LEU A 489 21.11 17.27 -7.55
N LYS A 490 21.63 16.07 -7.86
CA LYS A 490 21.84 15.73 -9.25
C LYS A 490 20.47 15.95 -9.87
N PHE A 491 20.34 16.98 -10.70
CA PHE A 491 19.36 16.92 -11.77
C PHE A 491 19.49 15.49 -12.32
N THR A 492 18.42 14.68 -12.22
CA THR A 492 18.02 13.96 -13.43
C THR A 492 18.03 15.07 -14.46
N ALA A 493 19.08 15.13 -15.28
CA ALA A 493 19.10 16.09 -16.35
C ALA A 493 17.72 15.96 -17.01
N ASN A 494 17.03 17.08 -17.22
CA ASN A 494 15.81 17.10 -18.01
C ASN A 494 16.25 16.71 -19.42
N LEU A 495 16.52 15.42 -19.60
CA LEU A 495 16.76 14.78 -20.86
C LEU A 495 15.38 14.73 -21.49
N ASP A 496 15.26 15.37 -22.63
CA ASP A 496 14.01 15.40 -23.35
C ASP A 496 13.83 14.04 -24.03
N TYR A 497 12.92 13.23 -23.49
CA TYR A 497 12.53 11.94 -24.03
C TYR A 497 11.30 12.01 -24.95
N THR A 498 10.78 13.22 -25.24
CA THR A 498 9.53 13.42 -26.01
C THR A 498 9.57 12.73 -27.37
N HIS A 499 10.76 12.60 -27.95
CA HIS A 499 10.99 11.96 -29.25
C HIS A 499 11.75 10.64 -29.18
N TYR A 500 11.96 10.08 -27.97
CA TYR A 500 12.70 8.81 -27.84
C TYR A 500 11.91 7.67 -28.51
N PRO A 501 12.54 6.91 -29.43
CA PRO A 501 11.83 5.91 -30.22
C PRO A 501 11.29 4.78 -29.33
N LYS A 502 10.09 4.30 -29.67
CA LYS A 502 9.54 3.06 -29.14
C LYS A 502 9.93 1.91 -30.06
N LEU A 503 10.20 0.75 -29.47
CA LEU A 503 10.59 -0.44 -30.21
C LEU A 503 9.41 -1.40 -30.26
N GLU A 504 8.87 -1.63 -31.45
CA GLU A 504 7.84 -2.65 -31.65
C GLU A 504 8.51 -4.00 -31.93
N GLU A 505 8.18 -5.05 -31.18
CA GLU A 505 8.83 -6.37 -31.32
C GLU A 505 8.59 -6.99 -32.71
N SER A 506 7.52 -6.60 -33.40
CA SER A 506 7.21 -7.02 -34.78
C SER A 506 8.17 -6.43 -35.82
N GLU A 507 8.90 -5.36 -35.48
CA GLU A 507 9.84 -4.67 -36.36
C GLU A 507 11.29 -5.13 -36.17
N ILE A 508 11.52 -6.15 -35.34
CA ILE A 508 12.85 -6.66 -35.01
C ILE A 508 12.99 -8.11 -35.48
N GLU A 509 14.03 -8.35 -36.26
CA GLU A 509 14.53 -9.70 -36.48
C GLU A 509 15.59 -10.03 -35.42
N GLU A 510 15.34 -11.06 -34.62
CA GLU A 510 16.25 -11.55 -33.58
C GLU A 510 16.85 -12.90 -33.95
N THR A 511 18.18 -13.01 -33.86
CA THR A 511 18.89 -14.27 -34.05
C THR A 511 19.94 -14.47 -32.95
N PHE A 512 20.13 -15.73 -32.54
CA PHE A 512 21.17 -16.12 -31.60
C PHE A 512 22.35 -16.71 -32.36
N MET A 513 23.54 -16.18 -32.12
CA MET A 513 24.78 -16.63 -32.74
C MET A 513 25.76 -17.14 -31.68
N ARG A 514 26.74 -17.92 -32.13
CA ARG A 514 27.90 -18.25 -31.28
C ARG A 514 28.78 -17.01 -31.14
N GLY A 515 29.13 -16.68 -29.90
CA GLY A 515 30.02 -15.56 -29.62
C GLY A 515 31.48 -15.89 -29.94
N SER A 516 32.28 -14.87 -30.23
CA SER A 516 33.72 -15.00 -30.51
C SER A 516 34.50 -14.09 -29.55
N GLY A 517 35.37 -14.67 -28.71
CA GLY A 517 36.20 -13.91 -27.77
C GLY A 517 37.15 -14.79 -26.93
N PRO A 518 38.14 -14.21 -26.21
CA PRO A 518 39.22 -14.91 -25.51
C PRO A 518 38.81 -15.63 -24.21
N GLY A 519 37.57 -16.11 -24.11
CA GLY A 519 37.08 -16.89 -22.96
C GLY A 519 37.08 -18.38 -23.27
N GLY A 520 37.42 -19.21 -22.27
CA GLY A 520 37.60 -20.67 -22.40
C GLY A 520 36.38 -21.46 -22.92
N GLN A 521 36.49 -22.80 -22.87
CA GLN A 521 35.65 -23.79 -23.56
C GLN A 521 34.11 -23.60 -23.53
N ALA A 522 33.54 -22.82 -22.60
CA ALA A 522 32.11 -22.50 -22.54
C ALA A 522 31.65 -21.42 -23.55
N VAL A 523 32.53 -20.50 -23.95
CA VAL A 523 32.21 -19.38 -24.86
C VAL A 523 31.96 -19.87 -26.29
N ASN A 524 32.65 -20.92 -26.72
CA ASN A 524 32.54 -21.46 -28.08
C ASN A 524 31.43 -22.52 -28.22
N LYS A 525 30.82 -22.98 -27.11
CA LYS A 525 29.80 -24.04 -27.10
C LYS A 525 28.36 -23.55 -26.97
N THR A 526 28.13 -22.29 -26.55
CA THR A 526 26.77 -21.76 -26.28
C THR A 526 26.43 -20.58 -27.21
N SER A 527 25.25 -20.60 -27.83
CA SER A 527 24.72 -19.52 -28.69
C SER A 527 24.15 -18.37 -27.86
N ASN A 528 25.03 -17.68 -27.12
CA ASN A 528 24.63 -16.60 -26.20
C ASN A 528 24.83 -15.19 -26.77
N CYS A 529 25.39 -15.03 -27.98
CA CYS A 529 25.46 -13.75 -28.66
C CYS A 529 24.12 -13.44 -29.32
N VAL A 530 23.60 -12.23 -29.10
CA VAL A 530 22.33 -11.79 -29.68
C VAL A 530 22.62 -10.85 -30.85
N PHE A 531 22.00 -11.12 -31.99
CA PHE A 531 21.96 -10.23 -33.14
C PHE A 531 20.55 -9.73 -33.37
N LEU A 532 20.39 -8.41 -33.41
CA LEU A 532 19.13 -7.76 -33.72
C LEU A 532 19.28 -6.97 -35.02
N ARG A 533 18.28 -7.04 -35.89
CA ARG A 533 18.12 -6.15 -37.03
C ARG A 533 16.76 -5.47 -36.96
N HIS A 534 16.75 -4.15 -36.91
CA HIS A 534 15.52 -3.37 -37.04
C HIS A 534 15.12 -3.32 -38.51
N LEU A 535 13.97 -3.91 -38.86
CA LEU A 535 13.53 -4.09 -40.24
C LEU A 535 13.34 -2.76 -40.99
N PRO A 536 12.72 -1.70 -40.41
CA PRO A 536 12.50 -0.45 -41.12
C PRO A 536 13.78 0.34 -41.44
N THR A 537 14.76 0.33 -40.54
CA THR A 537 15.99 1.16 -40.68
C THR A 537 17.22 0.37 -41.08
N ASN A 538 17.12 -0.96 -41.14
CA ASN A 538 18.26 -1.90 -41.31
C ASN A 538 19.39 -1.71 -40.29
N ILE A 539 19.14 -1.07 -39.14
CA ILE A 539 20.14 -0.92 -38.09
C ILE A 539 20.33 -2.27 -37.40
N THR A 540 21.58 -2.72 -37.35
CA THR A 540 21.97 -3.98 -36.72
C THR A 540 22.75 -3.77 -35.42
N ILE A 541 22.49 -4.63 -34.44
CA ILE A 541 23.23 -4.74 -33.17
C ILE A 541 23.69 -6.17 -32.98
N LYS A 542 24.98 -6.35 -32.67
CA LYS A 542 25.53 -7.61 -32.17
C LYS A 542 25.97 -7.39 -30.72
N CYS A 543 25.38 -8.13 -29.78
CA CYS A 543 25.67 -8.02 -28.35
C CYS A 543 26.19 -9.36 -27.81
N HIS A 544 27.35 -9.31 -27.15
CA HIS A 544 27.98 -10.46 -26.48
C HIS A 544 28.72 -10.02 -25.22
N THR A 545 28.02 -9.35 -24.32
CA THR A 545 28.61 -8.71 -23.13
C THR A 545 28.58 -9.62 -21.90
N HIS A 546 27.57 -10.47 -21.80
CA HIS A 546 27.30 -11.31 -20.64
C HIS A 546 27.33 -12.80 -21.00
N ARG A 547 27.55 -13.64 -19.99
CA ARG A 547 27.50 -15.11 -20.13
C ARG A 547 26.08 -15.61 -20.46
N LEU A 548 25.05 -14.91 -20.01
CA LEU A 548 23.63 -15.27 -20.18
C LEU A 548 23.03 -14.59 -21.42
N ALA A 549 22.35 -15.38 -22.27
CA ALA A 549 21.69 -14.90 -23.48
C ALA A 549 20.56 -13.90 -23.19
N SER A 550 19.79 -14.10 -22.12
CA SER A 550 18.72 -13.18 -21.70
C SER A 550 19.24 -11.78 -21.35
N LYS A 551 20.40 -11.68 -20.70
CA LYS A 551 21.04 -10.39 -20.41
C LYS A 551 21.56 -9.71 -21.68
N ASN A 552 22.13 -10.49 -22.61
CA ASN A 552 22.54 -9.97 -23.92
C ASN A 552 21.35 -9.51 -24.76
N ARG A 553 20.18 -10.15 -24.60
CA ARG A 553 18.94 -9.79 -25.29
C ARG A 553 18.41 -8.42 -24.86
N VAL A 554 18.45 -8.13 -23.56
CA VAL A 554 18.08 -6.81 -22.99
C VAL A 554 19.09 -5.75 -23.44
N GLU A 555 20.39 -6.01 -23.28
CA GLU A 555 21.42 -5.04 -23.65
C GLU A 555 21.43 -4.76 -25.17
N ALA A 556 21.16 -5.77 -26.00
CA ALA A 556 21.02 -5.58 -27.44
C ALA A 556 19.86 -4.64 -27.81
N ARG A 557 18.69 -4.76 -27.16
CA ARG A 557 17.54 -3.86 -27.39
C ARG A 557 17.81 -2.44 -26.91
N ARG A 558 18.49 -2.30 -25.76
CA ARG A 558 18.95 -1.00 -25.25
C ARG A 558 19.88 -0.31 -26.25
N LEU A 559 20.88 -1.04 -26.75
CA LEU A 559 21.82 -0.53 -27.76
C LEU A 559 21.15 -0.23 -29.10
N LEU A 560 20.13 -1.00 -29.47
CA LEU A 560 19.35 -0.76 -30.69
C LEU A 560 18.55 0.54 -30.57
N LEU A 561 17.86 0.74 -29.45
CA LEU A 561 17.16 1.98 -29.12
C LEU A 561 18.10 3.18 -29.09
N ASP A 562 19.28 3.06 -28.47
CA ASP A 562 20.29 4.14 -28.47
C ASP A 562 20.74 4.50 -29.89
N LYS A 563 20.90 3.51 -30.78
CA LYS A 563 21.22 3.76 -32.20
C LYS A 563 20.05 4.36 -32.99
N LEU A 564 18.82 3.92 -32.73
CA LEU A 564 17.62 4.45 -33.37
C LEU A 564 17.39 5.90 -32.93
N ASP A 565 17.59 6.21 -31.66
CA ASP A 565 17.51 7.55 -31.12
C ASP A 565 18.56 8.47 -31.78
N ALA A 566 19.80 8.00 -31.90
CA ALA A 566 20.83 8.72 -32.65
C ALA A 566 20.47 8.90 -34.15
N HIS A 567 19.82 7.91 -34.76
CA HIS A 567 19.43 7.93 -36.17
C HIS A 567 18.26 8.88 -36.45
N PHE A 568 17.22 8.86 -35.63
CA PHE A 568 16.01 9.68 -35.81
C PHE A 568 16.16 11.09 -35.23
N ASN A 569 16.85 11.23 -34.09
CA ASN A 569 16.89 12.48 -33.34
C ASN A 569 18.22 13.22 -33.42
N GLY A 570 19.30 12.60 -33.92
CA GLY A 570 20.58 13.28 -34.19
C GLY A 570 21.13 14.07 -33.00
N GLU A 571 21.25 15.40 -33.13
CA GLU A 571 21.72 16.30 -32.06
C GLU A 571 20.75 16.41 -30.87
N ASN A 572 19.49 16.04 -31.06
CA ASN A 572 18.48 15.96 -30.00
C ASN A 572 18.41 14.58 -29.36
N SER A 573 19.22 13.60 -29.81
CA SER A 573 19.30 12.29 -29.14
C SER A 573 19.75 12.42 -27.69
N ILE A 574 19.34 11.49 -26.85
CA ILE A 574 19.68 11.45 -25.43
C ILE A 574 21.20 11.43 -25.24
N ALA A 575 21.92 10.68 -26.09
CA ALA A 575 23.38 10.64 -26.07
C ALA A 575 24.03 12.00 -26.40
N ALA A 576 23.49 12.74 -27.38
CA ALA A 576 23.96 14.07 -27.73
C ALA A 576 23.67 15.09 -26.61
N GLN A 577 22.49 15.03 -26.00
CA GLN A 577 22.12 15.85 -24.84
C GLN A 577 23.07 15.60 -23.65
N ILE A 578 23.41 14.33 -23.37
CA ILE A 578 24.39 13.95 -22.33
C ILE A 578 25.77 14.56 -22.65
N LYS A 579 26.23 14.45 -23.89
CA LYS A 579 27.55 14.98 -24.32
C LYS A 579 27.64 16.50 -24.18
N VAL A 580 26.60 17.23 -24.57
CA VAL A 580 26.52 18.70 -24.38
C VAL A 580 26.57 19.07 -22.91
N LEU A 581 25.88 18.31 -22.05
CA LEU A 581 25.91 18.51 -20.60
C LEU A 581 27.29 18.23 -20.01
N GLU A 582 28.00 17.20 -20.48
CA GLU A 582 29.37 16.88 -20.05
C GLU A 582 30.37 17.95 -20.47
N GLN A 583 30.26 18.47 -21.70
CA GLN A 583 31.09 19.57 -22.19
C GLN A 583 30.84 20.86 -21.39
N ARG A 584 29.57 21.19 -21.09
CA ARG A 584 29.23 22.33 -20.21
C ARG A 584 29.83 22.16 -18.81
N LYS A 585 29.75 20.95 -18.22
CA LYS A 585 30.35 20.64 -16.90
C LYS A 585 31.88 20.77 -16.91
N SER A 586 32.55 20.30 -17.96
CA SER A 586 34.00 20.40 -18.12
C SER A 586 34.46 21.86 -18.20
N THR A 587 33.76 22.67 -19.00
CA THR A 587 34.03 24.09 -19.18
C THR A 587 33.82 24.89 -17.89
N GLU A 588 32.73 24.63 -17.16
CA GLU A 588 32.51 25.24 -15.85
C GLU A 588 33.55 24.84 -14.81
N ARG A 589 34.03 23.58 -14.83
CA ARG A 589 35.08 23.11 -13.92
C ARG A 589 36.39 23.87 -14.13
N ARG A 590 36.79 24.07 -15.39
CA ARG A 590 37.95 24.91 -15.75
C ARG A 590 37.78 26.34 -15.27
N ARG A 591 36.61 26.96 -15.50
CA ARG A 591 36.31 28.33 -15.03
C ARG A 591 36.41 28.47 -13.51
N ARG A 592 35.95 27.46 -12.76
CA ARG A 592 36.00 27.45 -11.28
C ARG A 592 37.41 27.24 -10.73
N GLN A 593 38.22 26.38 -11.37
CA GLN A 593 39.62 26.22 -10.98
C GLN A 593 40.42 27.51 -11.17
N GLY A 594 40.18 28.24 -12.27
CA GLY A 594 40.76 29.58 -12.47
C GLY A 594 40.41 30.56 -11.36
N LYS A 595 39.12 30.73 -11.05
CA LYS A 595 38.67 31.63 -9.98
C LYS A 595 39.20 31.24 -8.59
N MET A 596 39.36 29.96 -8.33
CA MET A 596 39.90 29.47 -7.06
C MET A 596 41.41 29.73 -6.93
N GLN A 597 42.16 29.65 -8.05
CA GLN A 597 43.56 30.04 -8.09
C GLN A 597 43.74 31.56 -7.94
N GLU A 598 42.87 32.37 -8.54
CA GLU A 598 42.86 33.83 -8.35
C GLU A 598 42.57 34.22 -6.90
N MET A 599 41.53 33.64 -6.29
CA MET A 599 41.23 33.88 -4.88
C MET A 599 42.40 33.48 -3.97
N LYS A 600 43.04 32.33 -4.24
CA LYS A 600 44.20 31.87 -3.48
C LYS A 600 45.39 32.84 -3.60
N LYS A 601 45.67 33.36 -4.80
CA LYS A 601 46.68 34.41 -5.01
C LYS A 601 46.34 35.68 -4.24
N SER A 602 45.11 36.17 -4.35
CA SER A 602 44.66 37.39 -3.65
C SER A 602 44.72 37.27 -2.13
N TRP A 603 44.55 36.05 -1.59
CA TRP A 603 44.61 35.78 -0.17
C TRP A 603 46.06 35.73 0.33
N GLN A 604 46.97 35.12 -0.44
CA GLN A 604 48.41 35.11 -0.17
C GLN A 604 49.05 36.51 -0.26
N GLU A 605 48.50 37.38 -1.11
CA GLU A 605 48.96 38.76 -1.27
C GLU A 605 48.53 39.64 -0.08
N ARG A 606 47.34 39.42 0.48
CA ARG A 606 46.86 40.08 1.72
C ARG A 606 47.66 39.67 2.96
N GLU A 607 47.98 38.39 3.11
CA GLU A 607 48.80 37.95 4.25
C GLU A 607 50.25 38.47 4.20
N ARG A 608 50.77 38.80 3.02
CA ARG A 608 52.07 39.47 2.89
C ARG A 608 52.04 40.94 3.28
N THR A 609 50.92 41.63 3.10
CA THR A 609 50.76 43.04 3.48
C THR A 609 50.44 43.22 4.96
N ASP A 610 49.72 42.27 5.58
CA ASP A 610 49.30 42.37 6.99
C ASP A 610 50.37 41.88 8.00
N GLY A 611 51.47 41.28 7.52
CA GLY A 611 52.59 40.82 8.36
C GLY A 611 53.66 41.88 8.69
N ALA A 612 53.49 43.13 8.27
CA ALA A 612 54.51 44.18 8.37
C ALA A 612 54.31 45.20 9.52
N GLU A 613 53.18 45.19 10.23
CA GLU A 613 52.95 46.09 11.37
C GLU A 613 52.63 45.29 12.65
N GLY A 614 53.66 44.97 13.42
CA GLY A 614 53.53 44.45 14.78
C GLY A 614 53.15 45.56 15.78
N PRO A 615 52.36 45.27 16.83
CA PRO A 615 51.80 46.29 17.71
C PRO A 615 52.85 46.92 18.65
N PRO A 616 52.66 48.17 19.12
CA PRO A 616 53.61 48.84 20.01
C PRO A 616 53.57 48.21 21.41
N ASN A 617 54.75 48.01 22.00
CA ASN A 617 54.90 47.61 23.40
C ASN A 617 54.61 48.81 24.32
N ASP A 618 53.55 48.72 25.12
CA ASP A 618 53.36 49.60 26.28
C ASP A 618 53.79 48.90 27.58
N LYS A 619 54.58 49.65 28.36
CA LYS A 619 55.08 49.35 29.71
C LYS A 619 54.09 49.76 30.78
#